data_AF-A0A401PK99-F1
#
_entry.id   AF-A0A401PK99-F1
#
_cell.length_a   1.000
_cell.length_b   1.000
_cell.length_c   1.000
_cell.angle_alpha   90.00
_cell.angle_beta   90.00
_cell.angle_gamma   90.00
#
_symmetry.space_group_name_H-M   'P 1'
#
loop_
_entity.id
_entity.type
_entity.pdbx_description
1 polymer ?
#
loop_
_entity_poly.entity_id
_entity_poly.type
_entity_poly.pdbx_seq_one_letter_code
_entity_poly.pdbx_strand_id
1 'polypeptide(L)' 'MTNMASTDVDPFNLYFALVTSVIMQKNGAGLHTASSCYWDNLGDGSCTVRWENKTMFCIVSVFGLGI' A
#
# COMPACT_ATOMS: atom_id res chain seq x y z
N MET A 1 -9.11 -3.68 -10.61
CA MET A 1 -10.12 -2.82 -9.97
C MET A 1 -10.34 -3.35 -8.56
N THR A 2 -9.57 -2.88 -7.59
CA THR A 2 -9.97 -2.85 -6.18
C THR A 2 -9.43 -1.52 -5.66
N ASN A 3 -10.15 -0.46 -6.05
CA ASN A 3 -10.05 0.83 -5.41
C ASN A 3 -10.83 0.70 -4.10
N MET A 4 -10.14 0.54 -2.98
CA MET A 4 -10.72 0.73 -1.65
C MET A 4 -10.09 1.99 -1.07
N ALA A 5 -10.41 3.12 -1.67
CA ALA A 5 -10.37 4.40 -0.97
C ALA A 5 -11.69 4.52 -0.19
N SER A 6 -11.67 4.06 1.06
CA SER A 6 -12.45 4.64 2.17
C SER A 6 -11.91 4.01 3.45
N THR A 7 -11.05 4.73 4.17
CA THR A 7 -10.84 4.46 5.59
C THR A 7 -11.28 5.72 6.31
N ASP A 8 -12.51 5.68 6.80
CA ASP A 8 -12.94 6.52 7.89
C ASP A 8 -12.01 6.18 9.06
N VAL A 9 -10.95 6.97 9.24
CA VAL A 9 -10.01 6.79 10.34
C VAL A 9 -10.74 7.11 11.63
N ASP A 10 -11.14 6.08 12.36
CA ASP A 10 -11.74 6.23 13.68
C ASP A 10 -10.76 7.00 14.59
N PRO A 11 -11.13 8.20 15.08
CA PRO A 11 -10.20 9.06 15.83
C PRO A 11 -9.83 8.53 17.21
N PHE A 12 -10.40 7.40 17.63
CA PHE A 12 -10.16 6.76 18.93
C PHE A 12 -9.34 5.47 18.85
N ASN A 13 -9.01 4.97 17.65
CA ASN A 13 -8.18 3.77 17.49
C ASN A 13 -6.69 4.14 17.39
N LEU A 14 -5.85 3.42 18.14
CA LEU A 14 -4.41 3.44 17.97
C LEU A 14 -4.07 2.51 16.79
N TYR A 15 -3.18 2.96 15.90
CA TYR A 15 -2.82 2.21 14.70
C TYR A 15 -1.31 1.97 14.63
N PHE A 16 -0.93 0.74 14.25
CA PHE A 16 0.42 0.37 13.85
C PHE A 16 0.54 0.39 12.33
N ALA A 17 1.48 1.17 11.79
CA ALA A 17 1.65 1.35 10.35
C ALA A 17 2.92 0.67 9.83
N LEU A 18 2.78 -0.16 8.79
CA LEU A 18 3.88 -0.74 8.03
C LEU A 18 3.95 -0.10 6.64
N VAL A 19 5.14 0.33 6.22
CA VAL A 19 5.35 0.98 4.92
C VAL A 19 6.40 0.21 4.14
N THR A 20 6.09 -0.12 2.88
CA THR A 20 7.01 -0.75 1.94
C THR A 20 7.12 0.09 0.67
N SER A 21 8.34 0.31 0.20
CA SER A 21 8.62 1.02 -1.05
C SER A 21 9.46 0.16 -1.99
N VAL A 22 9.08 0.13 -3.26
CA VAL A 22 9.79 -0.55 -4.33
C VAL A 22 10.17 0.49 -5.37
N ILE A 23 11.46 0.63 -5.64
CA ILE A 23 12.01 1.53 -6.65
C ILE A 23 12.74 0.69 -7.70
N MET A 24 12.30 0.74 -8.95
CA MET A 24 12.87 -0.04 -10.05
C MET A 24 13.23 0.86 -11.23
N GLN A 25 14.45 0.70 -11.76
CA GLN A 25 14.87 1.37 -12.98
C GLN A 25 14.09 0.86 -14.20
N LYS A 26 13.61 1.77 -15.05
CA LYS A 26 12.97 1.46 -16.33
C LYS A 26 14.02 1.02 -17.34
N ASN A 27 14.25 -0.28 -17.41
CA ASN A 27 15.14 -0.91 -18.39
C ASN A 27 14.40 -1.91 -19.31
N GLY A 28 13.10 -1.70 -19.53
CA GLY A 28 12.27 -2.58 -20.38
C GLY A 28 11.83 -3.91 -19.73
N ALA A 29 12.21 -4.18 -18.48
CA ALA A 29 11.71 -5.32 -17.71
C ALA A 29 10.34 -5.04 -17.09
N GLY A 30 9.50 -6.07 -16.97
CA GLY A 30 8.21 -6.00 -16.28
C GLY A 30 8.35 -6.00 -14.76
N LEU A 31 7.39 -5.40 -14.06
CA LEU A 31 7.32 -5.35 -12.59
C LEU A 31 5.95 -5.84 -12.11
N HIS A 32 5.94 -6.90 -11.29
CA HIS A 32 4.73 -7.43 -10.66
C HIS A 32 4.90 -7.42 -9.13
N THR A 33 4.11 -6.61 -8.45
CA THR A 33 4.07 -6.51 -6.98
C THR A 33 2.67 -6.86 -6.50
N ALA A 34 2.60 -7.82 -5.59
CA ALA A 34 1.38 -8.23 -4.89
C ALA A 34 1.67 -8.30 -3.39
N SER A 35 0.65 -8.00 -2.58
CA SER A 35 0.68 -8.14 -1.13
C SER A 35 -0.54 -8.97 -0.70
N SER A 36 -0.39 -9.72 0.39
CA SER A 36 -1.47 -10.49 1.01
C SER A 36 -1.32 -10.38 2.52
N CYS A 37 -2.43 -10.15 3.21
CA CYS A 37 -2.47 -9.90 4.63
C CYS A 37 -3.58 -10.76 5.26
N TYR A 38 -3.38 -11.15 6.52
CA TYR A 38 -4.40 -11.78 7.35
C TYR A 38 -4.66 -10.85 8.54
N TRP A 39 -5.83 -10.21 8.55
CA TRP A 39 -6.15 -9.09 9.44
C TRP A 39 -7.65 -8.94 9.64
N ASP A 40 -8.07 -8.03 10.53
CA ASP A 40 -9.49 -7.70 10.74
C ASP A 40 -9.99 -6.74 9.66
N ASN A 41 -11.09 -7.07 8.99
CA ASN A 41 -11.63 -6.26 7.89
C ASN A 41 -12.38 -5.01 8.36
N LEU A 42 -12.62 -4.87 9.67
CA LEU A 42 -13.27 -3.69 10.24
C LEU A 42 -12.28 -2.62 10.64
N GLY A 43 -11.15 -3.00 11.25
CA GLY A 43 -10.13 -2.06 11.74
C GLY A 43 -8.88 -1.93 10.86
N ASP A 44 -8.56 -2.93 10.04
CA ASP A 44 -7.29 -2.98 9.31
C ASP A 44 -7.46 -2.66 7.83
N GLY A 45 -6.44 -2.04 7.23
CA GLY A 45 -6.49 -1.64 5.83
C GLY A 45 -5.13 -1.43 5.20
N SER A 46 -5.14 -1.26 3.88
CA SER A 46 -3.93 -0.87 3.14
C SER A 46 -4.21 0.09 2.00
N CYS A 47 -3.18 0.85 1.65
CA CYS A 47 -3.17 1.75 0.52
C CYS A 47 -1.90 1.52 -0.29
N THR A 48 -2.04 1.19 -1.57
CA THR A 48 -0.91 1.08 -2.51
C THR A 48 -0.98 2.19 -3.54
N VAL A 49 0.06 3.02 -3.59
CA VAL A 49 0.25 4.07 -4.57
C VAL A 49 1.33 3.65 -5.56
N ARG A 50 1.03 3.76 -6.84
CA ARG A 50 1.99 3.54 -7.93
C ARG A 50 2.32 4.89 -8.56
N TRP A 51 3.60 5.17 -8.67
CA TRP A 51 4.13 6.36 -9.34
C TRP A 51 5.17 5.95 -10.37
N GLU A 52 5.27 6.73 -11.44
CA GLU A 52 6.27 6.51 -12.46
C GLU A 52 6.81 7.83 -13.02
N ASN A 53 8.05 7.78 -13.50
CA ASN A 53 8.66 8.82 -14.31
C ASN A 53 9.40 8.18 -15.50
N LYS A 54 10.03 8.96 -16.37
CA LYS A 54 10.74 8.48 -17.57
C LYS A 54 11.77 7.39 -17.30
N THR A 55 12.38 7.38 -16.11
CA THR A 55 13.52 6.49 -15.79
C THR A 55 13.22 5.44 -14.72
N MET A 56 12.13 5.57 -13.96
CA MET A 56 11.89 4.73 -12.77
C MET A 56 10.41 4.46 -12.53
N PHE A 57 10.13 3.31 -11.93
CA PHE A 57 8.87 2.99 -11.25
C PHE A 57 9.07 3.10 -9.74
N CYS A 58 8.08 3.65 -9.05
CA CYS A 58 8.01 3.69 -7.59
C CYS A 58 6.65 3.15 -7.14
N ILE A 59 6.64 2.13 -6.29
CA ILE A 59 5.42 1.58 -5.72
C ILE A 59 5.54 1.66 -4.21
N VAL A 60 4.59 2.32 -3.56
CA VAL A 60 4.54 2.44 -2.10
C VAL A 60 3.28 1.75 -1.61
N SER A 61 3.42 0.83 -0.66
CA SER A 61 2.28 0.20 0.01
C SER A 61 2.35 0.46 1.51
N VAL A 62 1.26 0.99 2.06
CA VAL A 62 1.06 1.27 3.48
C VAL A 62 0.00 0.30 4.00
N PHE A 63 0.25 -0.28 5.16
CA PHE A 63 -0.68 -1.17 5.87
C PHE A 63 -0.92 -0.57 7.25
N GLY A 64 -2.18 -0.32 7.61
CA GLY A 64 -2.60 0.13 8.93
C GLY A 64 -3.27 -1.01 9.68
N LEU A 65 -2.77 -1.32 10.87
CA LEU A 65 -3.32 -2.34 11.76
C LEU A 65 -3.83 -1.66 13.03
N GLY A 66 -5.10 -1.85 13.38
CA GLY A 66 -5.67 -1.48 14.67
C GLY A 66 -5.07 -2.30 15.81
N ILE A 67 -5.00 -1.71 17.00
CA ILE A 67 -4.53 -2.37 18.24
C ILE A 67 -5.63 -2.51 19.28
#